data_AF-A0A970RGL9-F1
#
_entry.id   AF-A0A970RGL9-F1
#
_cell.length_a   1.000
_cell.length_b   1.000
_cell.length_c   1.000
_cell.angle_alpha   90.00
_cell.angle_beta   90.00
_cell.angle_gamma   90.00
#
_symmetry.space_group_name_H-M   'P 1'
#
loop_
_entity.id
_entity.type
_entity.pdbx_description
1 polymer ?
#
loop_
_entity_poly.entity_id
_entity_poly.type
_entity_poly.pdbx_seq_one_letter_code
_entity_poly.pdbx_strand_id
1 'polypeptide(L)'
;MEELREGDIAVAGIPFDTTCGSRQGARFGPRGIREGSLHFVYQMDALNKGEKTMINAVTGEEVCFPFRDILRDTGDLTVYPADVEHTSECIRAGVEEMVSRGAFPVLLGGDHYVTFPAVEGFERAWKKKKSDPRLGYIHIDSHLDLSDDTEVWGKHYHGSTARRVSELDSFS
;
A
#
# COMPACT_ATOMS: atom_id res chain seq x y z
N MET A 1 -4.91 -6.10 13.25
CA MET A 1 -5.13 -7.04 12.12
C MET A 1 -6.04 -8.22 12.48
N GLU A 2 -6.35 -8.45 13.77
CA GLU A 2 -7.14 -9.61 14.22
C GLU A 2 -8.56 -9.69 13.66
N GLU A 3 -9.16 -8.54 13.29
CA GLU A 3 -10.52 -8.47 12.74
C GLU A 3 -10.60 -8.64 11.21
N LEU A 4 -9.46 -8.79 10.52
CA LEU A 4 -9.45 -8.94 9.06
C LEU A 4 -10.04 -10.30 8.64
N ARG A 5 -10.95 -10.25 7.67
CA ARG A 5 -11.61 -11.42 7.08
C ARG A 5 -11.32 -11.49 5.58
N GLU A 6 -11.56 -12.65 4.99
CA GLU A 6 -11.46 -12.83 3.54
C GLU A 6 -12.38 -11.86 2.81
N GLY A 7 -11.86 -11.18 1.79
CA GLY A 7 -12.58 -10.18 1.01
C GLY A 7 -12.58 -8.77 1.59
N ASP A 8 -12.03 -8.55 2.80
CA ASP A 8 -11.83 -7.21 3.34
C ASP A 8 -10.74 -6.44 2.55
N ILE A 9 -10.81 -5.12 2.57
CA ILE A 9 -9.76 -4.19 2.14
C ILE A 9 -9.07 -3.66 3.40
N ALA A 10 -7.82 -4.06 3.61
CA ALA A 10 -7.01 -3.64 4.75
C ALA A 10 -6.25 -2.36 4.39
N VAL A 11 -6.64 -1.23 4.98
CA VAL A 11 -5.95 0.05 4.84
C VAL A 11 -4.93 0.18 5.97
N ALA A 12 -3.67 0.44 5.63
CA ALA A 12 -2.62 0.67 6.63
C ALA A 12 -1.69 1.81 6.22
N GLY A 13 -1.21 2.59 7.19
CA GLY A 13 -0.20 3.60 6.95
C GLY A 13 1.22 3.09 7.14
N ILE A 14 2.18 3.70 6.45
CA ILE A 14 3.62 3.45 6.60
C ILE A 14 4.31 4.81 6.76
N PRO A 15 4.35 5.39 7.97
CA PRO A 15 4.86 6.75 8.20
C PRO A 15 6.40 6.79 8.20
N PHE A 16 7.01 6.58 7.03
CA PHE A 16 8.46 6.42 6.88
C PHE A 16 9.01 7.18 5.68
N ASP A 17 10.06 7.98 5.86
CA ASP A 17 10.73 8.71 4.76
C ASP A 17 12.25 8.85 4.95
N THR A 18 12.86 7.97 5.77
CA THR A 18 14.28 8.04 6.10
C THR A 18 15.17 7.81 4.87
N THR A 19 14.63 7.17 3.83
CA THR A 19 15.39 6.90 2.60
C THR A 19 15.23 7.98 1.53
N CYS A 20 14.45 9.03 1.82
CA CYS A 20 14.33 10.20 0.96
C CYS A 20 15.58 11.06 1.05
N GLY A 21 16.30 11.20 -0.07
CA GLY A 21 17.55 11.94 -0.11
C GLY A 21 17.42 13.47 -0.22
N SER A 22 16.21 14.00 -0.33
CA SER A 22 15.99 15.43 -0.59
C SER A 22 15.01 16.07 0.41
N ARG A 23 13.72 16.15 0.06
CA ARG A 23 12.68 16.82 0.85
C ARG A 23 11.93 15.79 1.69
N GLN A 24 12.30 15.69 2.97
CA GLN A 24 11.59 14.89 3.95
C GLN A 24 10.21 15.49 4.26
N GLY A 25 9.32 14.66 4.81
CA GLY A 25 7.96 15.03 5.18
C GLY A 25 6.92 13.97 4.78
N ALA A 26 7.27 13.04 3.90
CA ALA A 26 6.36 11.99 3.44
C ALA A 26 5.91 11.07 4.60
N ARG A 27 6.68 10.98 5.71
CA ARG A 27 6.24 10.28 6.93
C ARG A 27 4.93 10.80 7.52
N PHE A 28 4.55 12.04 7.23
CA PHE A 28 3.28 12.64 7.66
C PHE A 28 2.11 12.34 6.71
N GLY A 29 2.40 11.77 5.54
CA GLY A 29 1.44 11.42 4.49
C GLY A 29 0.27 10.56 4.98
N PRO A 30 0.49 9.44 5.71
CA PRO A 30 -0.59 8.58 6.16
C PRO A 30 -1.62 9.33 7.02
N ARG A 31 -1.14 10.17 7.93
CA ARG A 31 -1.99 11.03 8.77
C ARG A 31 -2.73 12.08 7.94
N GLY A 32 -2.04 12.79 7.05
CA GLY A 32 -2.65 13.81 6.19
C GLY A 32 -3.75 13.24 5.29
N ILE A 33 -3.55 12.04 4.74
CA ILE A 33 -4.56 11.34 3.95
C ILE A 33 -5.78 11.03 4.81
N ARG A 34 -5.60 10.47 6.02
CA ARG A 34 -6.72 10.19 6.93
C ARG A 34 -7.50 11.46 7.26
N GLU A 35 -6.82 12.53 7.65
CA GLU A 35 -7.46 13.82 7.96
C GLU A 35 -8.22 14.38 6.74
N GLY A 36 -7.62 14.37 5.55
CA GLY A 36 -8.28 14.83 4.32
C GLY A 36 -9.47 13.95 3.90
N SER A 37 -9.44 12.65 4.20
CA SER A 37 -10.50 11.70 3.85
C SER A 37 -11.79 11.91 4.65
N LEU A 38 -11.75 12.55 5.82
CA LEU A 38 -12.93 12.80 6.66
C LEU A 38 -14.02 13.58 5.92
N HIS A 39 -13.64 14.49 5.02
CA HIS A 39 -14.60 15.22 4.19
C HIS A 39 -15.39 14.29 3.26
N PHE A 40 -14.72 13.29 2.68
CA PHE A 40 -15.36 12.30 1.82
C PHE A 40 -16.28 11.37 2.59
N VAL A 41 -15.96 11.03 3.85
CA VAL A 41 -16.84 10.20 4.69
C VAL A 41 -18.23 10.85 4.82
N TYR A 42 -18.30 12.15 5.08
CA TYR A 42 -19.57 12.88 5.17
C TYR A 42 -20.34 12.90 3.83
N GLN A 43 -19.64 13.16 2.71
CA GLN A 43 -20.28 13.13 1.40
C GLN A 43 -20.80 11.73 1.05
N MET A 44 -20.01 10.69 1.32
CA MET A 44 -20.39 9.31 1.08
C MET A 44 -21.55 8.86 1.99
N ASP A 45 -21.59 9.31 3.25
CA ASP A 45 -22.75 9.10 4.13
C ASP A 45 -24.02 9.73 3.58
N ALA A 46 -23.93 10.94 3.02
CA ALA A 46 -25.07 11.59 2.39
C ALA A 46 -25.57 10.84 1.15
N LEU A 47 -24.66 10.29 0.36
CA LEU A 47 -24.95 9.53 -0.85
C LEU A 47 -25.48 8.10 -0.55
N ASN A 48 -25.11 7.51 0.59
CA ASN A 48 -25.50 6.15 0.98
C ASN A 48 -26.81 6.05 1.79
N LYS A 49 -27.62 7.11 1.89
CA LYS A 49 -28.92 7.12 2.60
C LYS A 49 -30.06 6.34 1.90
N GLY A 50 -29.73 5.29 1.15
CA GLY A 50 -30.70 4.33 0.61
C GLY A 50 -31.14 4.57 -0.84
N GLU A 51 -30.61 5.57 -1.52
CA GLU A 51 -30.86 5.81 -2.95
C GLU A 51 -29.58 5.51 -3.75
N LYS A 52 -29.72 4.96 -4.96
CA LYS A 52 -28.56 4.69 -5.83
C LYS A 52 -28.11 6.01 -6.46
N THR A 53 -27.32 6.80 -5.74
CA THR A 53 -27.06 8.21 -6.09
C THR A 53 -25.92 8.44 -7.09
N MET A 54 -25.26 7.39 -7.57
CA MET A 54 -24.08 7.49 -8.42
C MET A 54 -24.27 6.69 -9.70
N ILE A 55 -23.74 7.19 -10.82
CA ILE A 55 -23.88 6.55 -12.13
C ILE A 55 -22.50 6.11 -12.60
N ASN A 56 -22.38 4.84 -12.98
CA ASN A 56 -21.22 4.35 -13.69
C ASN A 56 -21.16 5.06 -15.05
N ALA A 57 -20.14 5.90 -15.27
CA ALA A 57 -20.03 6.71 -16.48
C ALA A 57 -19.90 5.89 -17.78
N VAL A 58 -19.50 4.62 -17.69
CA VAL A 58 -19.33 3.73 -18.85
C VAL A 58 -20.61 2.92 -19.11
N THR A 59 -21.19 2.32 -18.07
CA THR A 59 -22.37 1.43 -18.23
C THR A 59 -23.71 2.15 -18.09
N GLY A 60 -23.72 3.35 -17.52
CA GLY A 60 -24.94 4.10 -17.18
C GLY A 60 -25.70 3.51 -15.99
N GLU A 61 -25.18 2.47 -15.35
CA GLU A 61 -25.85 1.82 -14.23
C GLU A 61 -25.74 2.64 -12.95
N GLU A 62 -26.85 2.72 -12.23
CA GLU A 62 -26.87 3.29 -10.90
C GLU A 62 -26.15 2.36 -9.91
N VAL A 63 -25.18 2.91 -9.19
CA VAL A 63 -24.37 2.21 -8.20
C VAL A 63 -24.57 2.80 -6.81
N CYS A 64 -24.59 1.92 -5.81
CA CYS A 64 -24.45 2.28 -4.40
C CYS A 64 -23.01 1.95 -4.00
N PHE A 65 -22.36 2.79 -3.19
CA PHE A 65 -20.99 2.55 -2.72
C PHE A 65 -21.01 1.62 -1.49
N PRO A 66 -20.76 0.30 -1.64
CA PRO A 66 -20.99 -0.68 -0.58
C PRO A 66 -19.74 -0.92 0.28
N PHE A 67 -18.66 -0.16 0.07
CA PHE A 67 -17.33 -0.56 0.53
C PHE A 67 -17.11 -0.47 2.05
N ARG A 68 -18.03 0.15 2.80
CA ARG A 68 -17.87 0.27 4.28
C ARG A 68 -17.80 -1.09 4.95
N ASP A 69 -18.60 -2.05 4.49
CA ASP A 69 -18.68 -3.36 5.13
C ASP A 69 -17.42 -4.21 4.92
N ILE A 70 -16.59 -3.87 3.93
CA ILE A 70 -15.34 -4.58 3.64
C ILE A 70 -14.08 -3.77 3.96
N LEU A 71 -14.19 -2.45 4.17
CA LEU A 71 -13.02 -1.60 4.45
C LEU A 71 -12.64 -1.65 5.95
N ARG A 72 -11.34 -1.82 6.22
CA ARG A 72 -10.77 -1.87 7.58
C ARG A 72 -9.54 -0.97 7.65
N ASP A 73 -9.62 0.13 8.40
CA ASP A 73 -8.41 0.87 8.79
C ASP A 73 -7.71 0.10 9.91
N THR A 74 -6.51 -0.39 9.62
CA THR A 74 -5.71 -1.21 10.53
C THR A 74 -4.66 -0.40 11.29
N GLY A 75 -4.69 0.93 11.17
CA GLY A 75 -3.72 1.83 11.77
C GLY A 75 -2.44 1.93 10.93
N ASP A 76 -1.31 2.18 11.60
CA ASP A 76 -0.01 2.26 10.94
C ASP A 76 0.80 1.01 11.22
N LEU A 77 1.54 0.54 10.22
CA LEU A 77 2.56 -0.48 10.42
C LEU A 77 3.68 0.10 11.28
N THR A 78 4.27 -0.74 12.12
CA THR A 78 5.42 -0.35 12.93
C THR A 78 6.60 0.00 12.03
N VAL A 79 7.21 1.15 12.29
CA VAL A 79 8.40 1.63 11.60
C VAL A 79 9.49 1.94 12.61
N TYR A 80 10.75 1.73 12.21
CA TYR A 80 11.94 2.05 12.98
C TYR A 80 12.71 3.12 12.21
N PRO A 81 12.52 4.42 12.50
CA PRO A 81 13.03 5.48 11.64
C PRO A 81 14.54 5.47 11.41
N ALA A 82 15.33 4.88 12.30
CA ALA A 82 16.79 4.77 12.17
C ALA A 82 17.26 3.42 11.59
N ASP A 83 16.34 2.52 11.28
CA ASP A 83 16.64 1.15 10.84
C ASP A 83 15.76 0.78 9.64
N VAL A 84 16.35 0.95 8.46
CA VAL A 84 15.68 0.69 7.18
C VAL A 84 15.32 -0.79 7.05
N GLU A 85 16.21 -1.70 7.45
CA GLU A 85 15.97 -3.14 7.28
C GLU A 85 14.89 -3.64 8.23
N HIS A 86 14.93 -3.21 9.50
CA HIS A 86 13.89 -3.57 10.45
C HIS A 86 12.53 -2.98 10.03
N THR A 87 12.51 -1.75 9.53
CA THR A 87 11.30 -1.17 8.95
C THR A 87 10.80 -2.00 7.77
N SER A 88 11.69 -2.41 6.86
CA SER A 88 11.34 -3.26 5.71
C SER A 88 10.74 -4.59 6.15
N GLU A 89 11.30 -5.25 7.16
CA GLU A 89 10.73 -6.50 7.65
C GLU A 89 9.37 -6.32 8.32
N CYS A 90 9.15 -5.22 9.06
CA CYS A 90 7.82 -4.89 9.60
C CYS A 90 6.78 -4.66 8.50
N ILE A 91 7.17 -3.97 7.42
CA ILE A 91 6.28 -3.76 6.27
C ILE A 91 5.95 -5.10 5.60
N ARG A 92 6.97 -5.93 5.33
CA ARG A 92 6.79 -7.26 4.74
C ARG A 92 5.83 -8.12 5.56
N ALA A 93 6.12 -8.26 6.85
CA ALA A 93 5.31 -9.07 7.75
C ALA A 93 3.87 -8.56 7.85
N GLY A 94 3.68 -7.23 7.93
CA GLY A 94 2.37 -6.62 7.98
C GLY A 94 1.53 -6.89 6.73
N VAL A 95 2.12 -6.71 5.54
CA VAL A 95 1.43 -6.98 4.27
C VAL A 95 1.20 -8.48 4.08
N GLU A 96 2.18 -9.31 4.42
CA GLU A 96 2.07 -10.76 4.35
C GLU A 96 0.92 -11.26 5.21
N GLU A 97 0.73 -10.71 6.42
CA GLU A 97 -0.38 -11.07 7.29
C GLU A 97 -1.74 -10.65 6.72
N MET A 98 -1.87 -9.42 6.21
CA MET A 98 -3.10 -8.95 5.55
C MET A 98 -3.51 -9.89 4.41
N VAL A 99 -2.57 -10.19 3.50
CA VAL A 99 -2.83 -11.02 2.34
C VAL A 99 -3.11 -12.47 2.77
N SER A 100 -2.38 -12.99 3.76
CA SER A 100 -2.60 -14.36 4.29
C SER A 100 -4.02 -14.53 4.84
N ARG A 101 -4.59 -13.49 5.47
CA ARG A 101 -5.99 -13.47 5.94
C ARG A 101 -7.03 -13.34 4.83
N GLY A 102 -6.59 -13.16 3.57
CA GLY A 102 -7.49 -13.00 2.42
C GLY A 102 -7.97 -11.56 2.20
N ALA A 103 -7.36 -10.59 2.89
CA ALA A 103 -7.63 -9.17 2.66
C ALA A 103 -6.77 -8.62 1.52
N PHE A 104 -7.28 -7.58 0.85
CA PHE A 104 -6.52 -6.80 -0.14
C PHE A 104 -5.86 -5.59 0.55
N PRO A 105 -4.52 -5.48 0.52
CA PRO A 105 -3.83 -4.38 1.18
C PRO A 105 -3.90 -3.09 0.37
N VAL A 106 -4.21 -1.97 1.04
CA VAL A 106 -4.12 -0.60 0.53
C VAL A 106 -3.22 0.19 1.48
N LEU A 107 -2.07 0.62 0.99
CA LEU A 107 -1.04 1.21 1.83
C LEU A 107 -0.95 2.72 1.62
N LEU A 108 -1.04 3.47 2.71
CA LEU A 108 -0.80 4.90 2.74
C LEU A 108 0.68 5.09 3.04
N GLY A 109 1.48 5.36 2.01
CA GLY A 109 2.92 5.35 2.12
C GLY A 109 3.52 6.56 2.83
N GLY A 110 4.84 6.49 2.98
CA GLY A 110 5.72 7.63 3.14
C GLY A 110 6.53 7.83 1.86
N ASP A 111 7.86 7.74 1.91
CA ASP A 111 8.67 7.77 0.68
C ASP A 111 8.44 6.53 -0.19
N HIS A 112 8.93 6.55 -1.44
CA HIS A 112 8.64 5.47 -2.39
C HIS A 112 9.36 4.15 -2.07
N TYR A 113 10.33 4.14 -1.14
CA TYR A 113 11.03 2.89 -0.80
C TYR A 113 10.09 1.87 -0.17
N VAL A 114 9.09 2.32 0.60
CA VAL A 114 8.14 1.44 1.32
C VAL A 114 7.38 0.47 0.41
N THR A 115 7.27 0.77 -0.88
CA THR A 115 6.63 -0.09 -1.88
C THR A 115 7.39 -1.41 -2.08
N PHE A 116 8.72 -1.42 -2.06
CA PHE A 116 9.50 -2.65 -2.24
C PHE A 116 9.19 -3.71 -1.17
N PRO A 117 9.38 -3.44 0.14
CA PRO A 117 9.05 -4.42 1.17
C PRO A 117 7.55 -4.75 1.21
N ALA A 118 6.67 -3.83 0.81
CA ALA A 118 5.25 -4.12 0.70
C ALA A 118 4.95 -5.15 -0.40
N VAL A 119 5.52 -4.99 -1.60
CA VAL A 119 5.38 -5.95 -2.70
C VAL A 119 6.00 -7.30 -2.34
N GLU A 120 7.16 -7.30 -1.67
CA GLU A 120 7.78 -8.53 -1.20
C GLU A 120 6.90 -9.26 -0.16
N GLY A 121 6.29 -8.53 0.79
CA GLY A 121 5.32 -9.11 1.73
C GLY A 121 4.11 -9.72 1.02
N PHE A 122 3.58 -9.04 0.00
CA PHE A 122 2.52 -9.58 -0.86
C PHE A 122 2.97 -10.86 -1.56
N GLU A 123 4.16 -10.85 -2.16
CA GLU A 123 4.74 -11.98 -2.87
C GLU A 123 4.90 -13.20 -1.95
N ARG A 124 5.42 -13.02 -0.73
CA ARG A 124 5.56 -14.07 0.28
C ARG A 124 4.22 -14.76 0.58
N ALA A 125 3.17 -13.97 0.78
CA ALA A 125 1.82 -14.52 1.00
C ALA A 125 1.24 -15.18 -0.26
N TRP A 126 1.49 -14.62 -1.44
CA TRP A 126 0.97 -15.14 -2.70
C TRP A 126 1.61 -16.49 -3.09
N LYS A 127 2.92 -16.64 -2.87
CA LYS A 127 3.67 -17.90 -2.99
C LYS A 127 3.08 -19.02 -2.12
N LYS A 128 2.50 -18.69 -0.96
CA LYS A 128 1.81 -19.68 -0.10
C LYS A 128 0.45 -20.13 -0.66
N LYS A 129 -0.18 -19.32 -1.51
CA LYS A 129 -1.52 -19.57 -2.07
C LYS A 129 -1.50 -20.16 -3.48
N LYS A 130 -0.41 -19.99 -4.24
CA LYS A 130 -0.29 -20.40 -5.64
C LYS A 130 1.02 -21.14 -5.88
N SER A 131 0.96 -22.23 -6.64
CA SER A 131 2.13 -23.05 -6.99
C SER A 131 3.09 -22.38 -7.97
N ASP A 132 2.57 -21.48 -8.81
CA ASP A 132 3.35 -20.69 -9.80
C ASP A 132 2.84 -19.23 -9.77
N PRO A 133 3.28 -18.43 -8.79
CA PRO A 133 2.80 -17.07 -8.61
C PRO A 133 3.41 -16.14 -9.67
N ARG A 134 2.54 -15.46 -10.42
CA ARG A 134 2.93 -14.38 -11.34
C ARG A 134 2.32 -13.07 -10.87
N LEU A 135 3.14 -12.03 -10.80
CA LEU A 135 2.75 -10.69 -10.41
C LEU A 135 3.00 -9.71 -11.55
N GLY A 136 2.14 -8.69 -11.65
CA GLY A 136 2.32 -7.55 -12.53
C GLY A 136 2.59 -6.30 -11.70
N TYR A 137 3.42 -5.40 -12.22
CA TYR A 137 3.73 -4.11 -11.59
C TYR A 137 3.30 -2.98 -12.51
N ILE A 138 2.35 -2.16 -12.05
CA ILE A 138 1.94 -0.92 -12.74
C ILE A 138 2.51 0.24 -11.94
N HIS A 139 3.44 0.98 -12.54
CA HIS A 139 4.15 2.09 -11.92
C HIS A 139 3.76 3.40 -12.60
N ILE A 140 3.19 4.31 -11.80
CA ILE A 140 2.81 5.65 -12.25
C ILE A 140 3.59 6.65 -11.40
N ASP A 141 4.69 7.15 -11.96
CA ASP A 141 5.61 8.07 -11.29
C ASP A 141 6.27 8.97 -12.34
N SER A 142 6.80 10.11 -11.91
CA SER A 142 7.64 10.96 -12.74
C SER A 142 9.07 10.43 -12.89
N HIS A 143 9.46 9.47 -12.04
CA HIS A 143 10.80 8.86 -12.03
C HIS A 143 10.72 7.36 -12.29
N LEU A 144 11.79 6.79 -12.83
CA LEU A 144 11.85 5.35 -13.10
C LEU A 144 12.06 4.50 -11.84
N ASP A 145 12.74 5.06 -10.82
CA ASP A 145 13.13 4.35 -9.59
C ASP A 145 13.85 3.01 -9.82
N LEU A 146 14.60 2.93 -10.92
CA LEU A 146 15.33 1.76 -11.39
C LEU A 146 16.82 1.75 -11.00
N SER A 147 17.23 2.63 -10.08
CA SER A 147 18.62 2.70 -9.65
C SER A 147 19.00 1.46 -8.83
N ASP A 148 20.22 0.93 -9.03
CA ASP A 148 20.66 -0.29 -8.37
C ASP A 148 21.32 -0.01 -7.00
N ASP A 149 22.62 0.24 -6.98
CA ASP A 149 23.39 0.62 -5.80
C ASP A 149 24.18 1.89 -6.12
N THR A 150 24.26 2.81 -5.16
CA THR A 150 24.93 4.10 -5.33
C THR A 150 25.80 4.39 -4.13
N GLU A 151 26.94 5.05 -4.34
CA GLU A 151 27.86 5.41 -3.24
C GLU A 151 27.21 6.30 -2.17
N VAL A 152 26.19 7.09 -2.55
CA VAL A 152 25.55 8.07 -1.67
C VAL A 152 24.35 7.48 -0.92
N TRP A 153 23.52 6.68 -1.60
CA TRP A 153 22.24 6.22 -1.05
C TRP A 153 22.20 4.71 -0.78
N GLY A 154 23.23 3.98 -1.20
CA GLY A 154 23.24 2.53 -1.15
C GLY A 154 22.17 1.90 -2.04
N LYS A 155 21.83 0.66 -1.69
CA LYS A 155 20.87 -0.19 -2.42
C LYS A 155 19.41 0.07 -2.08
N HIS A 156 19.13 0.65 -0.90
CA HIS A 156 17.79 0.71 -0.31
C HIS A 156 17.37 2.17 -0.09
N TYR A 157 16.88 2.77 -1.17
CA TYR A 157 16.35 4.13 -1.12
C TYR A 157 15.20 4.39 -2.09
N HIS A 158 14.53 5.54 -1.94
CA HIS A 158 13.30 5.85 -2.68
C HIS A 158 13.44 5.81 -4.22
N GLY A 159 14.66 5.96 -4.75
CA GLY A 159 14.94 5.89 -6.20
C GLY A 159 15.37 4.50 -6.72
N SER A 160 15.28 3.46 -5.88
CA SER A 160 15.65 2.08 -6.21
C SER A 160 14.49 1.08 -6.15
N THR A 161 13.30 1.54 -5.77
CA THR A 161 12.12 0.69 -5.51
C THR A 161 11.77 -0.21 -6.68
N ALA A 162 11.58 0.33 -7.88
CA ALA A 162 11.18 -0.45 -9.03
C ALA A 162 12.26 -1.47 -9.40
N ARG A 163 13.54 -1.12 -9.21
CA ARG A 163 14.65 -2.07 -9.40
C ARG A 163 14.57 -3.22 -8.41
N ARG A 164 14.35 -2.95 -7.12
CA ARG A 164 14.20 -3.98 -6.08
C ARG A 164 12.97 -4.87 -6.34
N VAL A 165 11.86 -4.29 -6.78
CA VAL A 165 10.66 -5.06 -7.17
C VAL A 165 10.94 -5.98 -8.36
N SER A 166 11.71 -5.52 -9.37
CA SER A 166 12.06 -6.34 -10.54
C SER A 166 12.98 -7.53 -10.24
N GLU A 167 13.60 -7.56 -9.06
CA GLU A 167 14.46 -8.65 -8.61
C GLU A 167 13.69 -9.77 -7.87
N LEU A 168 12.40 -9.58 -7.61
CA LEU A 168 11.54 -10.57 -6.96
C LEU A 168 11.14 -11.68 -7.94
N ASP A 169 11.12 -12.94 -7.47
CA ASP A 169 10.96 -14.13 -8.33
C ASP A 169 9.66 -14.15 -9.16
N SER A 170 8.59 -13.52 -8.65
CA SER A 170 7.26 -13.57 -9.28
C SER A 170 7.07 -12.55 -10.42
N PHE A 171 8.11 -11.77 -10.75
CA PHE A 171 8.13 -10.78 -11.82
C PHE A 171 9.04 -11.28 -12.96
N SER A 172 8.51 -12.19 -13.77
CA SER A 172 9.18 -12.81 -14.94
C SER A 172 8.46 -12.50 -16.25
#